data_AF-A0A7C5I1T2-F1
#
_entry.id   AF-A0A7C5I1T2-F1
#
_cell.length_a   1.000
_cell.length_b   1.000
_cell.length_c   1.000
_cell.angle_alpha   90.00
_cell.angle_beta   90.00
_cell.angle_gamma   90.00
#
_symmetry.space_group_name_H-M   'P 1'
#
loop_
_entity.id
_entity.type
_entity.pdbx_description
1 polymer ?
#
loop_
_entity_poly.entity_id
_entity_poly.type
_entity_poly.pdbx_seq_one_letter_code
_entity_poly.pdbx_strand_id
1 'polypeptide(L)' 'MDKKITKNTTLAEVLEFPKAQEILVKYNLPCLTCPFAKLEIDKLKLGQICQMYGIDLESLLKELNKNIK' A
#
# COMPACT_ATOMS: atom_id res chain seq x y z
N MET A 1 15.62 11.32 7.45
CA MET A 1 15.42 9.86 7.66
C MET A 1 14.39 9.42 6.65
N ASP A 2 14.82 8.76 5.58
CA ASP A 2 13.93 8.21 4.56
C ASP A 2 13.03 7.14 5.21
N LYS A 3 11.73 7.43 5.31
CA LYS A 3 10.78 6.51 5.93
C LYS A 3 10.54 5.34 4.97
N LYS A 4 11.22 4.22 5.22
CA LYS A 4 11.09 3.00 4.39
C LYS A 4 9.71 2.38 4.58
N ILE A 5 9.00 2.12 3.50
CA ILE A 5 7.72 1.39 3.53
C ILE A 5 8.00 -0.08 3.84
N THR A 6 7.22 -0.65 4.75
CA THR A 6 7.32 -2.06 5.15
C THR A 6 5.94 -2.71 5.18
N LYS A 7 5.90 -4.02 5.40
CA LYS A 7 4.65 -4.78 5.58
C LYS A 7 3.77 -4.27 6.73
N ASN A 8 4.38 -3.57 7.70
CA ASN A 8 3.69 -3.02 8.87
C ASN A 8 3.18 -1.59 8.66
N THR A 9 3.60 -0.94 7.57
CA THR A 9 3.15 0.40 7.20
C THR A 9 1.66 0.34 6.87
N THR A 10 0.91 1.33 7.35
CA THR A 10 -0.53 1.42 7.09
C THR A 10 -0.77 1.93 5.68
N LEU A 11 -1.93 1.62 5.11
CA LEU A 11 -2.30 2.17 3.82
C LEU A 11 -2.43 3.68 3.85
N ALA A 12 -2.86 4.27 4.97
CA ALA A 12 -2.92 5.72 5.15
C ALA A 12 -1.57 6.36 4.87
N GLU A 13 -0.51 5.87 5.53
CA GLU A 13 0.87 6.36 5.34
C GLU A 13 1.37 6.14 3.90
N VAL A 14 1.02 5.01 3.28
CA VAL A 14 1.44 4.74 1.89
C VAL A 14 0.73 5.70 0.92
N LEU A 15 -0.54 6.02 1.16
CA LEU A 15 -1.35 6.88 0.29
C LEU A 15 -1.09 8.37 0.45
N GLU A 16 -0.32 8.79 1.46
CA GLU A 16 0.25 10.15 1.51
C GLU A 16 1.12 10.43 0.28
N PHE A 17 1.67 9.38 -0.36
CA PHE A 17 2.48 9.51 -1.55
C PHE A 17 1.63 9.34 -2.82
N PRO A 18 1.51 10.37 -3.68
CA PRO A 18 0.64 10.32 -4.87
C PRO A 18 1.03 9.18 -5.83
N LYS A 19 2.34 8.92 -6.00
CA LYS A 19 2.84 7.80 -6.82
C LYS A 19 2.51 6.42 -6.25
N ALA A 20 2.32 6.30 -4.93
CA ALA A 20 1.98 5.02 -4.34
C ALA A 20 0.60 4.54 -4.78
N GLN A 21 -0.35 5.45 -4.97
CA GLN A 21 -1.68 5.11 -5.47
C GLN A 21 -1.60 4.46 -6.86
N GLU A 22 -0.79 5.01 -7.77
CA GLU A 22 -0.58 4.45 -9.11
C GLU A 22 0.04 3.04 -9.06
N ILE A 23 1.03 2.85 -8.18
CA ILE A 23 1.67 1.55 -7.97
C ILE A 23 0.66 0.56 -7.39
N LEU A 24 -0.11 0.92 -6.36
CA LEU A 24 -1.11 0.03 -5.76
C LEU A 24 -2.19 -0.40 -6.78
N VAL A 25 -2.65 0.52 -7.62
CA VAL A 25 -3.60 0.19 -8.71
C VAL A 25 -2.97 -0.80 -9.70
N LYS A 26 -1.71 -0.60 -10.09
CA LYS A 26 -0.97 -1.53 -10.98
C LYS A 26 -0.85 -2.95 -10.39
N TYR A 27 -0.78 -3.07 -9.06
CA TYR A 27 -0.76 -4.35 -8.35
C TYR A 27 -2.18 -4.92 -8.06
N ASN A 28 -3.19 -4.51 -8.82
CA ASN A 28 -4.59 -4.94 -8.67
C ASN A 28 -5.19 -4.64 -7.29
N LEU A 29 -4.87 -3.48 -6.73
CA LEU A 29 -5.44 -3.00 -5.47
C LEU A 29 -6.38 -1.79 -5.72
N PRO A 30 -7.49 -1.95 -6.48
CA PRO A 30 -8.42 -0.86 -6.78
C PRO A 30 -9.30 -0.48 -5.58
N CYS A 31 -9.35 -1.33 -4.54
CA CYS A 31 -10.28 -1.23 -3.41
C CYS A 31 -10.04 -0.04 -2.48
N LEU A 32 -9.01 0.78 -2.73
CA LEU A 32 -8.70 2.00 -1.97
C LEU A 32 -9.84 3.04 -1.98
N THR A 33 -10.70 2.98 -2.99
CA THR A 33 -11.86 3.87 -3.15
C THR A 33 -13.13 3.30 -2.52
N CYS A 34 -13.11 2.05 -2.03
CA CYS A 34 -14.25 1.44 -1.38
C CYS A 34 -14.53 2.14 -0.04
N PRO A 35 -15.78 2.53 0.27
CA PRO A 35 -16.11 3.20 1.52
C PRO A 35 -15.68 2.39 2.75
N PHE A 36 -15.70 1.06 2.68
CA PHE A 36 -15.24 0.19 3.76
C PHE A 36 -13.72 0.24 3.97
N ALA A 37 -12.95 0.25 2.87
CA ALA A 37 -11.49 0.36 2.93
C ALA A 37 -11.05 1.73 3.44
N LYS A 38 -11.78 2.80 3.09
CA LYS A 38 -11.50 4.16 3.52
C LYS A 38 -11.76 4.41 5.01
N LEU A 39 -12.63 3.61 5.65
CA LEU A 39 -12.84 3.66 7.10
C LEU A 39 -11.72 2.96 7.87
N GLU A 40 -11.10 1.95 7.27
CA GLU A 40 -10.09 1.10 7.93
C GLU A 40 -8.66 1.34 7.41
N ILE A 41 -8.47 2.29 6.50
CA ILE A 41 -7.19 2.67 5.88
C ILE A 41 -6.06 2.95 6.88
N ASP A 42 -6.37 3.57 8.02
CA ASP A 42 -5.43 3.84 9.11
C ASP A 42 -5.04 2.59 9.91
N LYS A 43 -5.81 1.51 9.82
CA LYS A 43 -5.55 0.24 10.54
C LYS A 43 -5.05 -0.86 9.61
N LEU A 44 -5.36 -0.77 8.33
CA LEU A 44 -5.01 -1.77 7.33
C LEU A 44 -3.52 -1.67 7.00
N LYS A 45 -2.79 -2.71 7.39
CA LYS A 45 -1.37 -2.87 7.04
C LYS A 45 -1.21 -3.43 5.64
N LEU A 46 -0.19 -2.94 4.93
CA LEU A 46 0.10 -3.37 3.57
C LEU A 46 0.25 -4.89 3.46
N GLY A 47 0.94 -5.52 4.43
CA GLY A 47 1.14 -6.96 4.45
C GLY A 47 -0.16 -7.77 4.59
N GLN A 48 -1.12 -7.28 5.38
CA GLN A 48 -2.41 -7.95 5.55
C GLN A 48 -3.25 -7.88 4.28
N ILE A 49 -3.28 -6.71 3.63
CA ILE A 49 -3.97 -6.57 2.34
C ILE A 49 -3.32 -7.47 1.31
N CYS A 50 -1.99 -7.45 1.19
CA CYS A 50 -1.31 -8.27 0.20
C CYS A 50 -1.61 -9.76 0.39
N GLN A 51 -1.64 -10.24 1.63
CA GLN A 51 -2.02 -11.61 1.93
C GLN A 51 -3.49 -11.91 1.59
N MET A 52 -4.41 -11.01 1.93
CA MET A 52 -5.86 -11.19 1.68
C MET A 52 -6.19 -11.22 0.18
N TYR A 53 -5.52 -10.40 -0.62
CA TYR A 53 -5.76 -10.27 -2.05
C TYR A 53 -4.77 -11.09 -2.92
N GLY A 54 -3.84 -11.83 -2.30
CA GLY A 54 -2.86 -12.65 -3.03
C GLY A 54 -1.84 -11.82 -3.82
N ILE A 55 -1.52 -10.61 -3.36
CA ILE A 55 -0.57 -9.70 -3.99
C ILE A 55 0.84 -10.01 -3.51
N ASP A 56 1.81 -9.95 -4.43
CA ASP A 56 3.22 -10.14 -4.10
C ASP A 56 3.77 -8.95 -3.30
N LEU A 57 3.78 -9.11 -1.98
CA LEU A 57 4.22 -8.09 -1.04
C LEU A 57 5.68 -7.66 -1.27
N GLU A 58 6.56 -8.59 -1.61
CA GLU A 58 7.98 -8.29 -1.79
C GLU A 58 8.24 -7.38 -2.99
N SER A 59 7.62 -7.69 -4.14
CA SER A 59 7.71 -6.87 -5.35
C SER A 59 7.06 -5.51 -5.14
N LEU A 60 5.88 -5.48 -4.50
CA LEU A 60 5.22 -4.22 -4.16
C LEU A 60 6.10 -3.33 -3.27
N LEU A 61 6.68 -3.89 -2.20
CA LEU A 61 7.55 -3.13 -1.30
C LEU A 61 8.81 -2.63 -2.01
N LYS A 62 9.40 -3.41 -2.91
CA LYS A 62 10.54 -2.96 -3.74
C LYS A 62 10.15 -1.81 -4.65
N GLU A 63 9.02 -1.92 -5.35
CA GLU A 63 8.57 -0.90 -6.29
C GLU A 63 8.18 0.40 -5.58
N LEU A 64 7.46 0.30 -4.45
CA LEU A 64 7.16 1.42 -3.57
C LEU A 64 8.46 2.10 -3.13
N ASN A 65 9.34 1.42 -2.39
CA ASN A 65 10.57 2.03 -1.86
C ASN A 65 11.55 2.56 -2.94
N LYS A 66 11.39 2.15 -4.21
CA LYS A 66 12.17 2.67 -5.33
C LYS A 66 11.57 3.96 -5.93
N ASN A 67 10.25 4.14 -5.88
CA ASN A 67 9.54 5.21 -6.59
C ASN A 67 9.00 6.33 -5.68
N ILE A 68 8.82 6.07 -4.38
CA ILE A 68 8.37 7.05 -3.38
C ILE A 68 9.47 7.45 -2.38
N LYS A 69 10.72 7.15 -2.72
CA LYS A 69 11.91 7.62 -2.00
C LYS A 69 12.14 9.10 -2.22
#